data_AF-A0A643BKP8-F1
#
_entry.id   AF-A0A643BKP8-F1
#
_cell.length_a   1.000
_cell.length_b   1.000
_cell.length_c   1.000
_cell.angle_alpha   90.00
_cell.angle_beta   90.00
_cell.angle_gamma   90.00
#
_symmetry.space_group_name_H-M   'P 1'
#
loop_
_entity.id
_entity.type
_entity.pdbx_description
1 polymer ?
#
loop_
_entity_poly.entity_id
_entity_poly.type
_entity_poly.pdbx_seq_one_letter_code
_entity_poly.pdbx_strand_id
1 'polypeptide(L)'
;MNEAERYEALRHCRYVDEVIRDAPWTLTPEFLEKHKVLILPRSLSSRIRESSVSTAYTQISPKTLLISERGMFVPTQRTEGISTSDIITRIVRDYDVYARRNLQRGYTAKELNVSFINEKKYRFQNQVDKMKEKVKNVEEKSKEFVNRVEEKSHDLIQKWEEKSREFIGNFLELFGPDGA
;
A
#
# COMPACT_ATOMS: atom_id res chain seq x y z
N MET A 1 18.48 8.24 10.75
CA MET A 1 19.86 8.61 10.43
C MET A 1 20.34 9.66 11.41
N ASN A 2 21.45 9.43 12.09
CA ASN A 2 22.13 10.44 12.90
C ASN A 2 22.95 11.40 12.00
N GLU A 3 23.63 12.38 12.58
CA GLU A 3 24.42 13.35 11.80
C GLU A 3 25.61 12.73 11.07
N ALA A 4 26.36 11.82 11.70
CA ALA A 4 27.51 11.16 11.11
C ALA A 4 27.12 10.33 9.88
N GLU A 5 26.04 9.57 9.98
CA GLU A 5 25.47 8.81 8.86
C GLU A 5 25.05 9.72 7.70
N ARG A 6 24.50 10.90 7.98
CA ARG A 6 24.15 11.88 6.93
C ARG A 6 25.40 12.47 6.27
N TYR A 7 26.45 12.74 7.03
CA TYR A 7 27.72 13.24 6.49
C TYR A 7 28.37 12.23 5.54
N GLU A 8 28.44 10.95 5.95
CA GLU A 8 28.97 9.88 5.09
C GLU A 8 28.09 9.64 3.86
N ALA A 9 26.75 9.70 3.99
CA ALA A 9 25.86 9.58 2.84
C ALA A 9 26.12 10.66 1.76
N LEU A 10 26.43 11.90 2.17
CA LEU A 10 26.78 12.97 1.23
C LEU A 10 28.15 12.76 0.58
N ARG A 11 29.14 12.23 1.30
CA ARG A 11 30.48 11.93 0.75
C ARG A 11 30.46 10.89 -0.36
N HIS A 12 29.47 10.01 -0.37
CA HIS A 12 29.27 9.00 -1.42
C HIS A 12 28.43 9.49 -2.60
N CYS A 13 28.01 10.76 -2.61
CA CYS A 13 27.30 11.34 -3.74
C CYS A 13 28.27 11.74 -4.86
N ARG A 14 27.99 11.29 -6.10
CA ARG A 14 28.83 11.51 -7.29
C ARG A 14 29.19 12.97 -7.56
N TYR A 15 28.30 13.90 -7.20
CA TYR A 15 28.42 15.33 -7.52
C TYR A 15 28.88 16.19 -6.34
N VAL A 16 29.39 15.57 -5.26
CA VAL A 16 29.83 16.26 -4.05
C VAL A 16 31.34 16.28 -4.00
N ASP A 17 31.92 17.49 -3.98
CA ASP A 17 33.37 17.69 -3.85
C ASP A 17 33.82 17.90 -2.39
N GLU A 18 33.02 18.66 -1.60
CA GLU A 18 33.30 18.97 -0.19
C GLU A 18 32.03 18.86 0.66
N VAL A 19 32.18 18.39 1.91
CA VAL A 19 31.09 18.34 2.90
C VAL A 19 31.44 19.19 4.12
N ILE A 20 30.70 20.29 4.30
CA ILE A 20 30.78 21.14 5.50
C ILE A 20 29.87 20.55 6.58
N ARG A 21 30.48 20.16 7.71
CA ARG A 21 29.75 19.65 8.88
C ARG A 21 29.22 20.79 9.74
N ASP A 22 28.17 20.51 10.52
CA ASP A 22 27.56 21.42 11.49
C ASP A 22 27.16 22.77 10.86
N ALA A 23 26.63 22.70 9.63
CA ALA A 23 26.20 23.87 8.89
C ALA A 23 25.13 24.64 9.69
N PRO A 24 25.24 25.97 9.78
CA PRO A 24 24.33 26.77 10.59
C PRO A 24 22.93 26.78 9.97
N TRP A 25 21.90 26.87 10.82
CA TRP A 25 20.51 26.92 10.37
C TRP A 25 20.19 28.18 9.55
N THR A 26 20.82 29.30 9.89
CA THR A 26 20.74 30.57 9.16
C THR A 26 22.14 30.92 8.68
N LEU A 27 22.29 31.18 7.38
CA LEU A 27 23.58 31.55 6.80
C LEU A 27 23.92 33.00 7.15
N THR A 28 25.10 33.22 7.71
CA THR A 28 25.62 34.56 8.02
C THR A 28 26.65 34.99 6.98
N PRO A 29 26.88 36.31 6.79
CA PRO A 29 27.90 36.80 5.86
C PRO A 29 29.29 36.20 6.12
N GLU A 30 29.67 36.04 7.39
CA GLU A 30 30.97 35.49 7.79
C GLU A 30 31.12 34.03 7.37
N PHE A 31 30.03 33.25 7.43
CA PHE A 31 30.03 31.87 6.97
C PHE A 31 30.19 31.78 5.45
N LEU A 32 29.52 32.66 4.70
CA LEU A 32 29.61 32.72 3.25
C LEU A 32 31.01 33.11 2.78
N GLU A 33 31.64 34.09 3.44
CA GLU A 33 33.01 34.53 3.15
C GLU A 33 34.04 33.44 3.49
N LYS A 34 33.91 32.83 4.68
CA LYS A 34 34.82 31.76 5.14
C LYS A 34 34.87 30.58 4.17
N HIS A 35 33.72 30.15 3.67
CA HIS A 35 33.59 29.01 2.77
C HIS A 35 33.58 29.41 1.28
N LYS A 36 33.77 30.69 0.96
CA LYS A 36 33.80 31.24 -0.41
C LYS A 36 32.61 30.76 -1.27
N VAL A 37 31.43 30.69 -0.66
CA VAL A 37 30.24 30.17 -1.32
C VAL A 37 29.77 31.19 -2.35
N LEU A 38 29.86 30.86 -3.64
CA LEU A 38 29.46 31.76 -4.72
C LEU A 38 27.97 31.63 -5.08
N ILE A 39 27.46 30.40 -5.05
CA ILE A 39 26.11 30.06 -5.50
C ILE A 39 25.49 29.08 -4.50
N LEU A 40 24.23 29.33 -4.13
CA LEU A 40 23.46 28.48 -3.23
C LEU A 40 22.29 27.84 -3.98
N PRO A 41 22.42 26.56 -4.38
CA PRO A 41 21.34 25.81 -4.99
C PRO A 41 20.31 25.39 -3.93
N ARG A 42 19.06 25.85 -4.07
CA ARG A 42 17.95 25.37 -3.22
C ARG A 42 16.68 25.26 -4.04
N SER A 43 15.91 24.21 -3.74
CA SER A 43 14.61 24.04 -4.35
C SER A 43 13.64 25.12 -3.86
N LEU A 44 13.07 25.84 -4.81
CA LEU A 44 11.87 26.64 -4.58
C LEU A 44 10.74 25.65 -4.28
N SER A 45 10.14 25.77 -3.11
CA SER A 45 8.93 25.02 -2.81
C SER A 45 7.87 25.37 -3.85
N SER A 46 7.20 24.36 -4.42
CA SER A 46 6.14 24.46 -5.43
C SER A 46 4.89 25.25 -4.98
N ARG A 47 4.96 25.96 -3.85
CA ARG A 47 3.97 26.99 -3.48
C ARG A 47 4.12 28.30 -4.26
N ILE A 48 5.15 28.43 -5.10
CA ILE A 48 5.28 29.58 -6.00
C ILE A 48 4.59 29.21 -7.32
N ARG A 49 3.26 29.25 -7.31
CA ARG A 49 2.46 29.34 -8.54
C ARG A 49 2.70 30.72 -9.11
N GLU A 50 3.12 30.77 -10.37
CA GLU A 50 3.16 31.90 -11.30
C GLU A 50 2.45 33.18 -10.80
N SER A 51 3.15 33.99 -10.03
CA SER A 51 2.80 35.40 -9.89
C SER A 51 4.10 36.18 -9.77
N SER A 52 4.43 36.84 -10.88
CA SER A 52 5.44 37.88 -11.05
C SER A 52 6.85 37.61 -10.48
N VAL A 53 7.85 37.78 -11.32
CA VAL A 53 9.30 37.71 -11.03
C VAL A 53 9.72 38.57 -9.80
N SER A 54 8.91 39.55 -9.41
CA SER A 54 9.07 40.38 -8.20
C SER A 54 8.64 39.69 -6.88
N THR A 55 7.59 38.86 -6.91
CA THR A 55 6.97 38.24 -5.71
C THR A 55 7.54 36.88 -5.33
N ALA A 56 8.35 36.26 -6.20
CA ALA A 56 9.10 35.04 -5.86
C ALA A 56 10.11 35.27 -4.72
N TYR A 57 10.57 36.52 -4.54
CA TYR A 57 11.50 36.93 -3.50
C TYR A 57 10.84 37.23 -2.15
N THR A 58 9.55 37.61 -2.13
CA THR A 58 8.86 38.04 -0.90
C THR A 58 8.40 36.86 -0.03
N GLN A 59 8.32 35.65 -0.59
CA GLN A 59 7.96 34.40 0.11
C GLN A 59 9.18 33.53 0.45
N ILE A 60 10.37 34.07 0.21
CA ILE A 60 11.61 33.49 0.71
C ILE A 60 11.61 33.77 2.21
N SER A 61 11.69 32.72 3.03
CA SER A 61 11.77 32.88 4.49
C SER A 61 12.79 33.97 4.84
N PRO A 62 12.60 34.77 5.91
CA PRO A 62 13.48 35.90 6.22
C PRO A 62 14.99 35.57 6.21
N LYS A 63 15.29 34.29 6.45
CA LYS A 63 16.61 33.66 6.49
C LYS A 63 17.34 33.54 5.15
N THR A 64 16.66 33.67 4.02
CA THR A 64 17.26 33.51 2.68
C THR A 64 17.21 34.80 1.85
N LEU A 65 16.57 35.86 2.38
CA LEU A 65 16.55 37.22 1.81
C LEU A 65 17.97 37.75 1.53
N LEU A 66 18.90 37.61 2.49
CA LEU A 66 20.30 38.03 2.36
C LEU A 66 21.03 37.43 1.14
N ILE A 67 20.71 36.19 0.78
CA ILE A 67 21.35 35.45 -0.32
C ILE A 67 20.71 35.82 -1.65
N SER A 68 19.40 36.01 -1.62
CA SER A 68 18.59 36.44 -2.74
C SER A 68 18.90 37.87 -3.19
N GLU A 69 19.03 38.80 -2.25
CA GLU A 69 19.39 40.21 -2.53
C GLU A 69 20.79 40.35 -3.13
N ARG A 70 21.71 39.44 -2.77
CA ARG A 70 23.07 39.39 -3.33
C ARG A 70 23.16 38.66 -4.67
N GLY A 71 22.04 38.17 -5.22
CA GLY A 71 22.03 37.44 -6.50
C GLY A 71 22.72 36.08 -6.46
N MET A 72 22.95 35.52 -5.27
CA MET A 72 23.71 34.28 -5.06
C MET A 72 22.80 33.03 -5.03
N PHE A 73 21.50 33.20 -5.25
CA PHE A 73 20.51 32.12 -5.19
C PHE A 73 20.30 31.47 -6.57
N VAL A 74 20.46 30.16 -6.66
CA VAL A 74 20.12 29.40 -7.88
C VAL A 74 18.98 28.42 -7.57
N PRO A 75 17.82 28.55 -8.22
CA PRO A 75 16.70 27.65 -7.97
C PRO A 75 16.99 26.27 -8.55
N THR A 76 16.70 25.22 -7.79
CA THR A 76 16.72 23.83 -8.27
C THR A 76 15.31 23.23 -8.31
N GLN A 77 15.11 22.22 -9.15
CA GLN A 77 13.85 21.51 -9.25
C GLN A 77 13.81 20.30 -8.32
N ARG A 78 12.64 19.98 -7.78
CA ARG A 78 12.44 18.76 -6.99
C ARG A 78 12.26 17.58 -7.92
N THR A 79 12.83 16.44 -7.55
CA THR A 79 12.48 15.16 -8.17
C THR A 79 11.12 14.72 -7.64
N GLU A 80 10.17 14.49 -8.54
CA GLU A 80 8.84 13.99 -8.18
C GLU A 80 8.89 12.51 -7.76
N GLY A 81 7.93 12.10 -6.92
CA GLY A 81 7.79 10.70 -6.51
C GLY A 81 8.84 10.18 -5.51
N ILE A 82 9.75 11.04 -5.03
CA ILE A 82 10.74 10.67 -4.03
C ILE A 82 10.87 11.74 -2.93
N SER A 83 10.74 11.33 -1.67
CA SER A 83 11.06 12.18 -0.52
C SER A 83 11.28 11.32 0.73
N THR A 84 11.96 11.87 1.74
CA THR A 84 12.13 11.20 3.03
C THR A 84 10.79 10.83 3.66
N SER A 85 9.81 11.74 3.60
CA SER A 85 8.46 11.50 4.12
C SER A 85 7.75 10.37 3.37
N ASP A 86 7.92 10.30 2.05
CA ASP A 86 7.33 9.23 1.24
C ASP A 86 7.97 7.87 1.57
N ILE A 87 9.29 7.80 1.69
CA ILE A 87 10.00 6.58 2.13
C ILE A 87 9.50 6.12 3.51
N ILE A 88 9.39 7.04 4.47
CA ILE A 88 8.85 6.73 5.81
C ILE A 88 7.41 6.22 5.71
N THR A 89 6.57 6.88 4.91
CA THR A 89 5.16 6.51 4.75
C THR A 89 5.00 5.12 4.14
N ARG A 90 5.85 4.75 3.16
CA ARG A 90 5.87 3.41 2.58
C ARG A 90 6.20 2.36 3.65
N ILE A 91 7.24 2.59 4.45
CA ILE A 91 7.63 1.68 5.53
C ILE A 91 6.53 1.54 6.59
N VAL A 92 5.94 2.66 7.02
CA VAL A 92 4.90 2.68 8.06
C VAL A 92 3.61 2.01 7.56
N ARG A 93 3.23 2.24 6.31
CA ARG A 93 2.03 1.61 5.70
C ARG A 93 2.10 0.10 5.77
N ASP A 94 3.26 -0.47 5.47
CA ASP A 94 3.45 -1.93 5.41
C ASP A 94 3.81 -2.53 6.77
N TYR A 95 3.98 -1.69 7.80
CA TYR A 95 4.33 -2.12 9.15
C TYR A 95 3.29 -3.08 9.75
N ASP A 96 2.01 -2.82 9.55
CA ASP A 96 0.92 -3.70 10.03
C ASP A 96 0.96 -5.09 9.41
N VAL A 97 1.40 -5.20 8.15
CA VAL A 97 1.55 -6.48 7.45
C VAL A 97 2.79 -7.19 7.97
N TYR A 98 3.91 -6.47 8.13
CA TYR A 98 5.14 -6.98 8.72
C TYR A 98 4.92 -7.52 10.14
N ALA A 99 4.27 -6.76 11.01
CA ALA A 99 3.99 -7.14 12.39
C ALA A 99 3.14 -8.41 12.47
N ARG A 100 2.02 -8.47 11.73
CA ARG A 100 1.15 -9.65 11.70
C ARG A 100 1.87 -10.91 11.23
N ARG A 101 2.67 -10.80 10.16
CA ARG A 101 3.41 -11.93 9.60
C ARG A 101 4.42 -12.50 10.59
N ASN A 102 5.14 -11.64 11.31
CA ASN A 102 6.13 -12.08 12.28
C ASN A 102 5.50 -12.60 13.58
N LEU A 103 4.39 -12.01 14.04
CA LEU A 103 3.61 -12.57 15.16
C LEU A 103 3.11 -13.99 14.86
N GLN A 104 2.67 -14.26 13.63
CA GLN A 104 2.28 -15.61 13.21
C GLN A 104 3.46 -16.60 13.16
N ARG A 105 4.68 -16.11 12.94
CA ARG A 105 5.91 -16.91 12.96
C ARG A 105 6.44 -17.19 14.37
N GLY A 106 5.83 -16.61 15.41
CA GLY A 106 6.19 -16.85 16.81
C GLY A 106 7.06 -15.77 17.46
N TYR A 107 7.35 -14.67 16.77
CA TYR A 107 8.02 -13.52 17.40
C TYR A 107 7.12 -12.87 18.44
N THR A 108 7.72 -12.31 19.49
CA THR A 108 6.96 -11.64 20.55
C THR A 108 6.61 -10.20 20.16
N ALA A 109 5.49 -9.69 20.67
CA ALA A 109 5.08 -8.30 20.42
C ALA A 109 6.10 -7.28 20.96
N LYS A 110 6.84 -7.63 22.02
CA LYS A 110 7.91 -6.78 22.57
C LYS A 110 9.08 -6.62 21.60
N GLU A 111 9.51 -7.70 20.95
CA GLU A 111 10.59 -7.66 19.94
C GLU A 111 10.18 -6.87 18.70
N LEU A 112 8.90 -6.94 18.34
CA LEU A 112 8.34 -6.21 17.20
C LEU A 112 7.89 -4.80 17.56
N ASN A 113 8.14 -4.33 18.79
CA ASN A 113 7.68 -3.03 19.30
C ASN A 113 6.18 -2.76 19.02
N VAL A 114 5.36 -3.82 19.09
CA VAL A 114 3.92 -3.75 18.88
C VAL A 114 3.25 -3.58 20.23
N SER A 115 2.42 -2.54 20.36
CA SER A 115 1.62 -2.34 21.57
C SER A 115 0.65 -3.51 21.81
N PHE A 116 0.42 -3.84 23.09
CA PHE A 116 -0.43 -4.94 23.52
C PHE A 116 -1.86 -4.90 22.94
N ILE A 117 -2.42 -3.69 22.75
CA ILE A 117 -3.74 -3.51 22.14
C ILE A 117 -3.75 -3.96 20.67
N ASN A 118 -2.69 -3.61 19.94
CA ASN A 118 -2.53 -4.00 18.54
C ASN A 118 -2.30 -5.51 18.42
N GLU A 119 -1.56 -6.13 19.35
CA GLU A 119 -1.39 -7.59 19.37
C GLU A 119 -2.73 -8.31 19.49
N LYS A 120 -3.59 -7.92 20.45
CA LYS A 120 -4.92 -8.50 20.61
C LYS A 120 -5.80 -8.28 19.37
N LYS A 121 -5.76 -7.07 18.78
CA LYS A 121 -6.44 -6.77 17.51
C LYS A 121 -6.00 -7.72 16.39
N TYR A 122 -4.70 -7.96 16.25
CA TYR A 122 -4.18 -8.86 15.22
C TYR A 122 -4.58 -10.32 15.46
N ARG A 123 -4.58 -10.79 16.71
CA ARG A 123 -5.07 -12.14 17.04
C ARG A 123 -6.55 -12.31 16.70
N PHE A 124 -7.37 -11.31 17.02
CA PHE A 124 -8.79 -11.31 16.69
C PHE A 124 -9.01 -11.29 15.18
N GLN A 125 -8.30 -10.42 14.46
CA GLN A 125 -8.39 -10.36 13.00
C GLN A 125 -8.02 -11.69 12.34
N ASN A 126 -6.95 -12.35 12.81
CA ASN A 126 -6.57 -13.68 12.32
C ASN A 126 -7.65 -14.75 12.56
N GLN A 127 -8.39 -14.66 13.68
CA GLN A 127 -9.52 -15.56 13.95
C GLN A 127 -10.69 -15.28 12.99
N VAL A 128 -11.01 -14.00 12.76
CA VAL A 128 -12.04 -13.57 11.81
C VAL A 128 -11.69 -14.02 10.39
N ASP A 129 -10.44 -13.86 9.97
CA ASP A 129 -9.98 -14.25 8.64
C ASP A 129 -10.09 -15.78 8.45
N LYS A 130 -9.71 -16.58 9.45
CA LYS A 130 -9.90 -18.04 9.46
C LYS A 130 -11.39 -18.43 9.42
N MET A 131 -12.26 -17.69 10.11
CA MET A 131 -13.71 -17.94 10.05
C MET A 131 -14.27 -17.62 8.66
N LYS A 132 -13.84 -16.50 8.06
CA LYS A 132 -14.24 -16.11 6.72
C LYS A 132 -13.83 -17.14 5.68
N GLU A 133 -12.63 -17.70 5.79
CA GLU A 133 -12.15 -18.76 4.93
C GLU A 133 -12.95 -20.06 5.10
N LYS A 134 -13.27 -20.45 6.34
CA LYS A 134 -14.18 -21.59 6.60
C LYS A 134 -15.58 -21.37 6.02
N VAL A 135 -16.14 -20.16 6.16
CA VAL A 135 -17.46 -19.82 5.59
C VAL A 135 -17.44 -19.92 4.07
N LYS A 136 -16.41 -19.39 3.41
CA LYS A 136 -16.24 -19.54 1.95
C LYS A 136 -16.19 -21.02 1.53
N ASN A 137 -15.40 -21.83 2.23
CA ASN A 137 -15.31 -23.26 1.94
C ASN A 137 -16.66 -24.00 2.12
N VAL A 138 -17.46 -23.58 3.13
CA VAL A 138 -18.81 -24.13 3.33
C VAL A 138 -19.77 -23.67 2.23
N GLU A 139 -19.69 -22.40 1.82
CA GLU A 139 -20.49 -21.86 0.72
C GLU A 139 -20.18 -22.59 -0.60
N GLU A 140 -18.90 -22.83 -0.90
CA GLU A 140 -18.47 -23.59 -2.08
C GLU A 140 -18.99 -25.02 -2.04
N LYS A 141 -18.81 -25.73 -0.92
CA LYS A 141 -19.36 -27.10 -0.75
C LYS A 141 -20.88 -27.14 -0.83
N SER A 142 -21.56 -26.09 -0.36
CA SER A 142 -23.01 -25.96 -0.46
C SER A 142 -23.45 -25.80 -1.92
N LYS A 143 -22.79 -24.92 -2.69
CA LYS A 143 -23.04 -24.77 -4.13
C LYS A 143 -22.81 -26.07 -4.88
N GLU A 144 -21.72 -26.78 -4.60
CA GLU A 144 -21.48 -28.11 -5.18
C GLU A 144 -22.57 -29.13 -4.81
N PHE A 145 -23.06 -29.09 -3.57
CA PHE A 145 -24.13 -29.98 -3.14
C PHE A 145 -25.45 -29.68 -3.84
N VAL A 146 -25.82 -28.40 -3.95
CA VAL A 146 -27.03 -27.97 -4.69
C VAL A 146 -26.96 -28.43 -6.14
N ASN A 147 -25.84 -28.20 -6.83
CA ASN A 147 -25.64 -28.65 -8.21
C ASN A 147 -25.80 -30.18 -8.33
N ARG A 148 -25.22 -30.95 -7.41
CA ARG A 148 -25.37 -32.42 -7.39
C ARG A 148 -26.82 -32.88 -7.15
N VAL A 149 -27.59 -32.15 -6.34
CA VAL A 149 -29.01 -32.46 -6.10
C VAL A 149 -29.84 -32.13 -7.32
N GLU A 150 -29.57 -31.00 -7.97
CA GLU A 150 -30.23 -30.58 -9.21
C GLU A 150 -30.00 -31.60 -10.33
N GLU A 151 -28.76 -32.03 -10.55
CA GLU A 151 -28.42 -33.11 -11.49
C GLU A 151 -29.18 -34.41 -11.19
N LYS A 152 -29.18 -34.85 -9.93
CA LYS A 152 -29.93 -36.06 -9.52
C LYS A 152 -31.44 -35.90 -9.66
N SER A 153 -31.97 -34.69 -9.49
CA SER A 153 -33.39 -34.43 -9.68
C SER A 153 -33.79 -34.53 -11.15
N HIS A 154 -32.95 -34.02 -12.06
CA HIS A 154 -33.12 -34.19 -13.49
C HIS A 154 -33.09 -35.67 -13.89
N ASP A 155 -32.13 -36.44 -13.37
CA ASP A 155 -32.06 -37.90 -13.61
C ASP A 155 -33.31 -38.64 -13.12
N LEU A 156 -33.85 -38.26 -11.97
CA LEU A 156 -35.06 -38.87 -11.41
C LEU A 156 -36.31 -38.53 -12.24
N ILE A 157 -36.42 -37.30 -12.72
CA ILE A 157 -37.51 -36.87 -13.61
C ILE A 157 -37.44 -37.63 -14.93
N GLN A 158 -36.26 -37.75 -15.54
CA GLN A 158 -36.08 -38.53 -16.77
C GLN A 158 -36.46 -40.01 -16.57
N LYS A 159 -35.97 -40.65 -15.51
CA LYS A 159 -36.33 -42.04 -15.18
C LYS A 159 -37.82 -42.22 -14.92
N TRP A 160 -38.47 -41.23 -14.31
CA TRP A 160 -39.91 -41.25 -14.08
C TRP A 160 -40.70 -41.09 -15.38
N GLU A 161 -40.28 -40.20 -16.28
CA GLU A 161 -40.90 -40.08 -17.60
C GLU A 161 -40.75 -41.37 -18.43
N GLU A 162 -39.58 -41.99 -18.43
CA GLU A 162 -39.33 -43.27 -19.11
C GLU A 162 -40.24 -44.37 -18.55
N LYS A 163 -40.28 -44.54 -17.23
CA LYS A 163 -41.18 -45.51 -16.59
C LYS A 163 -42.65 -45.20 -16.79
N SER A 164 -43.02 -43.91 -16.83
CA SER A 164 -44.39 -43.48 -17.09
C SER A 164 -44.80 -43.81 -18.52
N ARG A 165 -43.91 -43.59 -19.50
CA ARG A 165 -44.12 -44.00 -20.91
C ARG A 165 -44.29 -45.52 -21.04
N GLU A 166 -43.43 -46.31 -20.39
CA GLU A 166 -43.57 -47.78 -20.35
C GLU A 166 -44.87 -48.23 -19.66
N PHE A 167 -45.23 -47.61 -18.54
CA PHE A 167 -46.45 -47.95 -17.80
C PHE A 167 -47.71 -47.62 -18.61
N ILE A 168 -47.75 -46.45 -19.27
CA ILE A 168 -48.86 -46.07 -20.17
C ILE A 168 -48.92 -47.01 -21.37
N GLY A 169 -47.77 -47.39 -21.95
CA GLY A 169 -47.71 -48.37 -23.04
C GLY A 169 -48.30 -49.72 -22.64
N ASN A 170 -47.82 -50.29 -21.53
CA ASN A 170 -48.32 -51.57 -21.00
C ASN A 170 -49.80 -51.50 -20.58
N PHE A 171 -50.24 -50.36 -20.03
CA PHE A 171 -51.64 -50.15 -19.67
C PHE A 171 -52.54 -50.08 -20.90
N LEU A 172 -52.11 -49.42 -21.98
CA LEU A 172 -52.86 -49.35 -23.24
C LEU A 172 -52.90 -50.70 -23.96
N GLU A 173 -51.83 -51.51 -23.89
CA GLU A 173 -51.83 -52.90 -24.39
C GLU A 173 -52.86 -53.77 -23.67
N LEU A 174 -53.08 -53.53 -22.36
CA LEU A 174 -54.07 -54.24 -21.56
C LEU A 174 -55.54 -53.99 -22.00
N PHE A 175 -55.77 -52.92 -22.77
CA PHE A 175 -57.06 -52.57 -23.39
C PHE A 175 -57.00 -52.59 -24.93
N GLY A 176 -55.96 -53.21 -25.50
CA GLY A 176 -55.78 -53.41 -26.93
C GLY A 176 -56.73 -54.47 -27.51
N PRO A 177 -56.67 -54.73 -28.84
CA PRO A 177 -57.75 -55.37 -29.61
C PRO A 177 -58.14 -56.79 -29.23
N ASP A 178 -57.44 -57.44 -28.30
CA ASP A 178 -57.69 -58.82 -27.87
C ASP A 178 -58.36 -58.90 -26.47
N GLY A 179 -58.77 -57.75 -25.90
CA GLY A 179 -59.38 -57.62 -24.57
C GLY A 179 -60.91 -57.47 -24.53
N ALA A 180 -61.63 -57.99 -25.54
CA ALA A 180 -63.09 -58.16 -25.55
C ALA A 180 -63.49 -59.45 -26.27
#